data_AF-A0A0H5SYQ4-F1
#
_entry.id   AF-A0A0H5SYQ4-F1
#
_cell.length_a   1.000
_cell.length_b   1.000
_cell.length_c   1.000
_cell.angle_alpha   90.00
_cell.angle_beta   90.00
_cell.angle_gamma   90.00
#
_symmetry.space_group_name_H-M   'P 1'
#
loop_
_entity.id
_entity.type
_entity.pdbx_description
1 polymer ?
#
loop_
_entity_poly.entity_id
_entity_poly.type
_entity_poly.pdbx_seq_one_letter_code
_entity_poly.pdbx_strand_id
1 'polypeptide(L)'
;MRRRSNMEISSLIVFLSIISIIVQFVAYYFLASQYLILGISAVALIICTYILSEISLNFEPCFIYTILVLFISFIITLLTYLGADTLIPYTNTLIGIVALNWLVPTIHCFLRNMFDYGGRIENFHTFYRNVSIIFILFYLGILIYGSFAADAFPWVYRMKTDSYNFTPFWSIATLIEDYINRMVPFSDITTYLLSRILTYIPYGFYVILLLRNKSKLIRFISLLLLPSAIELFQYFIIPARCDIDDIVYAIIGGVIGALWFHLTNVIYRAISGRDFLAKESDFRINSRTLYY
;
A
#
# COMPACT_ATOMS: atom_id res chain seq x y z
N MET A 1 18.76 -23.53 -22.04
CA MET A 1 18.83 -23.08 -20.63
C MET A 1 18.56 -24.27 -19.73
N ARG A 2 19.48 -24.62 -18.82
CA ARG A 2 19.32 -25.77 -17.90
C ARG A 2 18.30 -25.37 -16.83
N ARG A 3 17.15 -26.06 -16.77
CA ARG A 3 16.14 -25.86 -15.72
C ARG A 3 16.82 -26.24 -14.39
N ARG A 4 17.18 -25.24 -13.59
CA ARG A 4 17.78 -25.46 -12.25
C ARG A 4 16.80 -26.24 -11.39
N SER A 5 17.32 -27.07 -10.50
CA SER A 5 16.47 -27.81 -9.58
C SER A 5 15.71 -26.85 -8.66
N ASN A 6 14.49 -27.20 -8.25
CA ASN A 6 13.70 -26.39 -7.31
C ASN A 6 14.48 -26.10 -6.00
N MET A 7 15.40 -26.99 -5.61
CA MET A 7 16.28 -26.83 -4.46
C MET A 7 17.28 -25.68 -4.65
N GLU A 8 17.88 -25.53 -5.83
CA GLU A 8 18.80 -24.43 -6.12
C GLU A 8 18.10 -23.07 -6.07
N ILE A 9 16.86 -22.99 -6.57
CA ILE A 9 16.07 -21.75 -6.51
C ILE A 9 15.69 -21.43 -5.07
N SER A 10 15.25 -22.41 -4.28
CA SER A 10 14.93 -22.22 -2.86
C SER A 10 16.14 -21.74 -2.06
N SER A 11 17.30 -22.38 -2.24
CA SER A 11 18.55 -21.97 -1.59
C SER A 11 18.96 -20.55 -1.98
N LEU A 12 18.81 -20.19 -3.27
CA LEU A 12 19.09 -18.84 -3.75
C LEU A 12 18.18 -17.78 -3.11
N ILE A 13 16.87 -18.07 -2.96
CA ILE A 13 15.92 -17.16 -2.31
C ILE A 13 16.38 -16.86 -0.88
N VAL A 14 16.69 -17.90 -0.10
CA VAL A 14 17.14 -17.76 1.28
C VAL A 14 18.43 -16.96 1.35
N PHE A 15 19.41 -17.30 0.52
CA PHE A 15 20.69 -16.58 0.46
C PHE A 15 20.52 -15.08 0.15
N LEU A 16 19.74 -14.73 -0.88
CA LEU A 16 19.48 -13.33 -1.24
C LEU A 16 18.71 -12.58 -0.16
N SER A 17 17.77 -13.25 0.53
CA SER A 17 17.02 -12.65 1.64
C SER A 17 17.94 -12.30 2.81
N ILE A 18 18.85 -13.21 3.19
CA ILE A 18 19.83 -12.99 4.26
C ILE A 18 20.74 -11.81 3.90
N ILE A 19 21.28 -11.78 2.69
CA ILE A 19 22.13 -10.67 2.23
C ILE A 19 21.37 -9.35 2.29
N SER A 20 20.13 -9.31 1.81
CA SER A 20 19.31 -8.09 1.80
C SER A 20 19.11 -7.54 3.21
N ILE A 21 18.77 -8.43 4.15
CA ILE A 21 18.57 -8.06 5.55
C ILE A 21 19.87 -7.57 6.17
N ILE A 22 20.98 -8.29 5.99
CA ILE A 22 22.28 -7.86 6.52
C ILE A 22 22.64 -6.47 5.98
N VAL A 23 22.53 -6.24 4.67
CA VAL A 23 22.84 -4.93 4.08
C VAL A 23 21.95 -3.83 4.64
N GLN A 24 20.65 -4.07 4.79
CA GLN A 24 19.70 -3.07 5.34
C GLN A 24 20.01 -2.71 6.79
N PHE A 25 20.21 -3.71 7.65
CA PHE A 25 20.43 -3.47 9.08
C PHE A 25 21.85 -3.01 9.41
N VAL A 26 22.86 -3.41 8.62
CA VAL A 26 24.21 -2.83 8.69
C VAL A 26 24.16 -1.36 8.28
N ALA A 27 23.48 -1.02 7.17
CA ALA A 27 23.30 0.37 6.77
C ALA A 27 22.59 1.17 7.87
N TYR A 28 21.54 0.60 8.48
CA TYR A 28 20.82 1.22 9.60
C TYR A 28 21.71 1.46 10.83
N TYR A 29 22.58 0.52 11.17
CA TYR A 29 23.44 0.63 12.35
C TYR A 29 24.57 1.65 12.17
N PHE A 30 25.19 1.73 10.98
CA PHE A 30 26.39 2.54 10.78
C PHE A 30 26.12 3.94 10.22
N LEU A 31 24.97 4.18 9.57
CA LEU A 31 24.70 5.45 8.91
C LEU A 31 23.74 6.32 9.74
N ALA A 32 24.08 7.59 9.91
CA ALA A 32 23.21 8.54 10.60
C ALA A 32 22.07 9.09 9.71
N SER A 33 22.24 9.08 8.38
CA SER A 33 21.27 9.68 7.46
C SER A 33 20.16 8.71 7.07
N GLN A 34 18.93 9.04 7.47
CA GLN A 34 17.71 8.29 7.11
C GLN A 34 17.58 8.05 5.61
N TYR A 35 17.85 9.06 4.78
CA TYR A 35 17.68 8.95 3.33
C TYR A 35 18.70 8.00 2.69
N LEU A 36 19.93 7.97 3.20
CA LEU A 36 20.97 7.06 2.71
C LEU A 36 20.63 5.61 3.07
N ILE A 37 20.14 5.37 4.30
CA ILE A 37 19.72 4.02 4.73
C ILE A 37 18.61 3.49 3.82
N LEU A 38 17.57 4.29 3.59
CA LEU A 38 16.44 3.90 2.73
C LEU A 38 16.88 3.72 1.27
N GLY A 39 17.78 4.57 0.76
CA GLY A 39 18.35 4.45 -0.58
C GLY A 39 19.13 3.16 -0.80
N ILE A 40 20.06 2.84 0.11
CA ILE A 40 20.84 1.59 0.06
C ILE A 40 19.91 0.37 0.18
N SER A 41 18.93 0.43 1.07
CA SER A 41 17.92 -0.63 1.23
C SER A 41 17.15 -0.87 -0.06
N ALA A 42 16.70 0.19 -0.73
CA ALA A 42 15.97 0.07 -1.99
C ALA A 42 16.84 -0.52 -3.11
N VAL A 43 18.09 -0.09 -3.24
CA VAL A 43 19.02 -0.62 -4.25
C VAL A 43 19.27 -2.12 -4.03
N ALA A 44 19.51 -2.55 -2.78
CA ALA A 44 19.70 -3.95 -2.45
C ALA A 44 18.49 -4.82 -2.84
N LEU A 45 17.28 -4.34 -2.53
CA LEU A 45 16.03 -5.01 -2.90
C LEU A 45 15.84 -5.11 -4.41
N ILE A 46 16.15 -4.06 -5.16
CA ILE A 46 16.07 -4.04 -6.64
C ILE A 46 17.02 -5.10 -7.21
N ILE A 47 18.28 -5.09 -6.79
CA ILE A 47 19.30 -6.03 -7.30
C ILE A 47 18.89 -7.48 -7.02
N CYS A 48 18.48 -7.79 -5.79
CA CYS A 48 18.09 -9.15 -5.42
C CYS A 48 16.83 -9.61 -6.17
N THR A 49 15.82 -8.74 -6.27
CA THR A 49 14.58 -9.05 -7.01
C THR A 49 14.87 -9.24 -8.50
N TYR A 50 15.77 -8.44 -9.08
CA TYR A 50 16.21 -8.56 -10.47
C TYR A 50 16.91 -9.90 -10.73
N ILE A 51 17.91 -10.26 -9.92
CA ILE A 51 18.65 -11.52 -10.03
C ILE A 51 17.68 -12.70 -9.97
N LEU A 52 16.75 -12.66 -9.02
CA LEU A 52 15.82 -13.76 -8.80
C LEU A 52 14.82 -13.93 -9.94
N SER A 53 14.29 -12.83 -10.48
CA SER A 53 13.38 -12.86 -11.63
C SER A 53 14.08 -13.29 -12.93
N GLU A 54 15.36 -12.95 -13.12
CA GLU A 54 16.13 -13.37 -14.30
C GLU A 54 16.49 -14.86 -14.27
N ILE A 55 16.89 -15.38 -13.10
CA ILE A 55 17.33 -16.77 -12.97
C ILE A 55 16.14 -17.75 -12.98
N SER A 56 15.04 -17.39 -12.31
CA SER A 56 13.91 -18.31 -12.13
C SER A 56 12.89 -18.26 -13.27
N LEU A 57 12.89 -17.18 -14.06
CA LEU A 57 11.87 -16.89 -15.07
C LEU A 57 10.43 -17.04 -14.52
N ASN A 58 10.25 -16.81 -13.22
CA ASN A 58 8.99 -16.92 -12.51
C ASN A 58 8.88 -15.82 -11.46
N PHE A 59 7.67 -15.30 -11.26
CA PHE A 59 7.43 -14.31 -10.21
C PHE A 59 7.19 -14.94 -8.82
N GLU A 60 6.93 -16.24 -8.72
CA GLU A 60 6.72 -16.91 -7.42
C GLU A 60 7.93 -16.82 -6.49
N PRO A 61 9.19 -17.08 -6.94
CA PRO A 61 10.38 -16.82 -6.12
C PRO A 61 10.47 -15.38 -5.62
N CYS A 62 10.13 -14.39 -6.45
CA CYS A 62 10.11 -12.98 -6.05
C CYS A 62 9.09 -12.73 -4.93
N PHE A 63 7.93 -13.38 -4.95
CA PHE A 63 6.97 -13.33 -3.86
C PHE A 63 7.54 -13.93 -2.57
N ILE A 64 8.14 -15.13 -2.64
CA ILE A 64 8.72 -15.80 -1.46
C ILE A 64 9.86 -14.96 -0.85
N TYR A 65 10.70 -14.37 -1.70
CA TYR A 65 11.73 -13.43 -1.27
C TYR A 65 11.11 -12.19 -0.57
N THR A 66 10.09 -11.58 -1.17
CA THR A 66 9.40 -10.41 -0.62
C THR A 66 8.83 -10.70 0.77
N ILE A 67 8.12 -11.82 0.94
CA ILE A 67 7.53 -12.18 2.23
C ILE A 67 8.58 -12.49 3.29
N LEU A 68 9.70 -13.14 2.94
CA LEU A 68 10.78 -13.43 3.89
C LEU A 68 11.43 -12.15 4.43
N VAL A 69 11.82 -11.25 3.53
CA VAL A 69 12.48 -9.99 3.94
C VAL A 69 11.51 -9.10 4.71
N LEU A 70 10.24 -9.03 4.29
CA LEU A 70 9.19 -8.32 5.02
C LEU A 70 8.97 -8.90 6.42
N PHE A 71 8.84 -10.22 6.53
CA PHE A 71 8.56 -10.89 7.81
C PHE A 71 9.70 -10.68 8.81
N ILE A 72 10.96 -10.87 8.37
CA ILE A 72 12.12 -10.71 9.24
C ILE A 72 12.28 -9.25 9.68
N SER A 73 12.18 -8.29 8.75
CA SER A 73 12.26 -6.87 9.10
C SER A 73 11.11 -6.40 10.01
N PHE A 74 9.90 -6.93 9.81
CA PHE A 74 8.76 -6.66 10.67
C PHE A 74 8.98 -7.20 12.10
N ILE A 75 9.47 -8.44 12.24
CA ILE A 75 9.80 -9.01 13.56
C ILE A 75 10.88 -8.17 14.27
N ILE A 76 11.96 -7.80 13.57
CA ILE A 76 13.02 -6.98 14.17
C ILE A 76 12.45 -5.64 14.64
N THR A 77 11.60 -5.00 13.82
CA THR A 77 10.95 -3.73 14.17
C THR A 77 10.00 -3.88 15.36
N LEU A 78 9.23 -4.96 15.44
CA LEU A 78 8.32 -5.24 16.54
C LEU A 78 9.08 -5.50 17.86
N LEU A 79 10.15 -6.31 17.80
CA LEU A 79 10.97 -6.62 18.97
C LEU A 79 11.71 -5.39 19.49
N THR A 80 12.21 -4.52 18.59
CA THR A 80 12.85 -3.25 18.98
C THR A 80 11.84 -2.23 19.53
N TYR A 81 10.59 -2.26 19.06
CA TYR A 81 9.52 -1.44 19.62
C TYR A 81 9.10 -1.89 21.05
N LEU A 82 9.06 -3.19 21.31
CA LEU A 82 8.65 -3.75 22.61
C LEU A 82 9.79 -3.82 23.64
N GLY A 83 11.04 -3.95 23.20
CA GLY A 83 12.19 -4.11 24.07
C GLY A 83 12.72 -2.77 24.57
N ALA A 84 12.70 -2.58 25.89
CA ALA A 84 13.51 -1.55 26.55
C ALA A 84 14.99 -1.99 26.48
N ASP A 85 15.85 -1.16 25.89
CA ASP A 85 17.30 -1.37 25.72
C ASP A 85 17.72 -2.48 24.74
N THR A 86 17.26 -2.37 23.49
CA THR A 86 17.77 -3.21 22.39
C THR A 86 19.02 -2.61 21.73
N LEU A 87 19.88 -3.47 21.18
CA LEU A 87 21.13 -3.08 20.47
C LEU A 87 20.89 -2.12 19.28
N ILE A 88 19.64 -2.05 18.82
CA ILE A 88 19.19 -1.31 17.65
C ILE A 88 18.08 -0.36 18.13
N PRO A 89 18.31 0.95 18.25
CA PRO A 89 17.31 1.87 18.76
C PRO A 89 16.10 1.92 17.82
N TYR A 90 14.90 2.00 18.38
CA TYR A 90 13.69 2.17 17.58
C TYR A 90 13.63 3.60 17.01
N THR A 91 13.55 3.70 15.68
CA THR A 91 13.34 4.98 14.98
C THR A 91 12.36 4.79 13.83
N ASN A 92 11.78 5.90 13.34
CA ASN A 92 10.83 5.89 12.23
C ASN A 92 11.41 5.29 10.93
N THR A 93 12.74 5.18 10.79
CA THR A 93 13.36 4.60 9.60
C THR A 93 13.16 3.08 9.54
N LEU A 94 13.00 2.39 10.68
CA LEU A 94 12.70 0.95 10.71
C LEU A 94 11.35 0.66 10.05
N ILE A 95 10.33 1.48 10.34
CA ILE A 95 9.04 1.43 9.65
C ILE A 95 9.25 1.66 8.14
N GLY A 96 10.11 2.59 7.77
CA GLY A 96 10.50 2.84 6.37
C GLY A 96 11.13 1.62 5.69
N ILE A 97 12.01 0.88 6.38
CA ILE A 97 12.63 -0.35 5.87
C ILE A 97 11.55 -1.42 5.63
N VAL A 98 10.65 -1.63 6.59
CA VAL A 98 9.53 -2.59 6.43
C VAL A 98 8.65 -2.21 5.23
N ALA A 99 8.33 -0.92 5.08
CA ALA A 99 7.56 -0.44 3.94
C ALA A 99 8.28 -0.67 2.60
N LEU A 100 9.59 -0.41 2.52
CA LEU A 100 10.40 -0.67 1.32
C LEU A 100 10.46 -2.16 0.97
N ASN A 101 10.53 -3.03 1.97
CA ASN A 101 10.60 -4.48 1.77
C ASN A 101 9.35 -5.05 1.09
N TRP A 102 8.21 -4.37 1.22
CA TRP A 102 7.04 -4.64 0.38
C TRP A 102 7.07 -3.82 -0.92
N LEU A 103 7.27 -2.51 -0.84
CA LEU A 103 7.04 -1.60 -1.97
C LEU A 103 8.03 -1.79 -3.13
N VAL A 104 9.30 -2.03 -2.85
CA VAL A 104 10.34 -2.07 -3.88
C VAL A 104 10.25 -3.33 -4.75
N PRO A 105 10.19 -4.56 -4.19
CA PRO A 105 10.05 -5.76 -5.02
C PRO A 105 8.77 -5.73 -5.85
N THR A 106 7.70 -5.13 -5.33
CA THR A 106 6.39 -5.13 -5.96
C THR A 106 6.33 -4.16 -7.14
N ILE A 107 6.86 -2.95 -6.98
CA ILE A 107 7.03 -2.00 -8.10
C ILE A 107 8.00 -2.57 -9.13
N HIS A 108 9.13 -3.15 -8.71
CA HIS A 108 10.10 -3.72 -9.63
C HIS A 108 9.48 -4.85 -10.48
N CYS A 109 8.78 -5.81 -9.86
CA CYS A 109 8.11 -6.88 -10.58
C CYS A 109 6.95 -6.38 -11.46
N PHE A 110 6.21 -5.36 -11.01
CA PHE A 110 5.18 -4.71 -11.80
C PHE A 110 5.75 -4.08 -13.08
N LEU A 111 6.80 -3.26 -12.95
CA LEU A 111 7.47 -2.63 -14.08
C LEU A 111 8.08 -3.68 -15.01
N ARG A 112 8.76 -4.68 -14.46
CA ARG A 112 9.38 -5.75 -15.23
C ARG A 112 8.35 -6.52 -16.06
N ASN A 113 7.20 -6.85 -15.49
CA ASN A 113 6.12 -7.50 -16.23
C ASN A 113 5.46 -6.57 -17.28
N MET A 114 5.44 -5.27 -17.04
CA MET A 114 4.93 -4.29 -18.01
C MET A 114 5.82 -4.18 -19.24
N PHE A 115 7.15 -4.27 -19.09
CA PHE A 115 8.11 -4.23 -20.20
C PHE A 115 8.38 -5.60 -20.85
N ASP A 116 7.87 -6.69 -20.30
CA ASP A 116 8.03 -8.03 -20.88
C ASP A 116 6.96 -8.30 -21.96
N TYR A 117 7.28 -7.95 -23.20
CA TYR A 117 6.42 -8.18 -24.37
C TYR A 117 6.26 -9.66 -24.73
N GLY A 118 7.18 -10.52 -24.27
CA GLY A 118 7.27 -11.91 -24.74
C GLY A 118 6.63 -12.94 -23.81
N GLY A 119 6.09 -12.54 -22.66
CA GLY A 119 5.62 -13.48 -21.64
C GLY A 119 6.73 -14.42 -21.17
N ARG A 120 7.98 -13.93 -21.09
CA ARG A 120 9.14 -14.73 -20.72
C ARG A 120 9.09 -15.18 -19.26
N ILE A 121 8.42 -14.40 -18.42
CA ILE A 121 8.31 -14.64 -16.99
C ILE A 121 6.88 -15.03 -16.64
N GLU A 122 6.72 -16.22 -16.11
CA GLU A 122 5.40 -16.79 -15.80
C GLU A 122 4.89 -16.35 -14.42
N ASN A 123 3.59 -16.53 -14.19
CA ASN A 123 2.91 -16.43 -12.88
C ASN A 123 2.83 -15.03 -12.25
N PHE A 124 2.85 -13.96 -13.05
CA PHE A 124 2.67 -12.59 -12.53
C PHE A 124 1.33 -12.39 -11.79
N HIS A 125 0.24 -12.98 -12.29
CA HIS A 125 -1.08 -12.88 -11.68
C HIS A 125 -1.09 -13.40 -10.24
N THR A 126 -0.50 -14.57 -10.02
CA THR A 126 -0.37 -15.19 -8.71
C THR A 126 0.47 -14.32 -7.77
N PHE A 127 1.62 -13.83 -8.27
CA PHE A 127 2.48 -12.91 -7.54
C PHE A 127 1.72 -11.64 -7.11
N TYR A 128 1.11 -10.92 -8.04
CA TYR A 128 0.44 -9.65 -7.77
C TYR A 128 -0.72 -9.84 -6.79
N ARG A 129 -1.54 -10.89 -6.98
CA ARG A 129 -2.61 -11.23 -6.04
C ARG A 129 -2.08 -11.42 -4.62
N ASN A 130 -1.05 -12.24 -4.44
CA ASN A 130 -0.55 -12.57 -3.12
C ASN A 130 0.11 -11.36 -2.44
N VAL A 131 0.87 -10.56 -3.19
CA VAL A 131 1.44 -9.29 -2.74
C VAL A 131 0.36 -8.30 -2.30
N SER A 132 -0.71 -8.17 -3.09
CA SER A 132 -1.83 -7.29 -2.78
C SER A 132 -2.59 -7.74 -1.54
N ILE A 133 -2.73 -9.05 -1.32
CA ILE A 133 -3.31 -9.59 -0.08
C ILE A 133 -2.50 -9.13 1.13
N ILE A 134 -1.16 -9.23 1.09
CA ILE A 134 -0.29 -8.75 2.17
C ILE A 134 -0.53 -7.26 2.44
N PHE A 135 -0.56 -6.43 1.39
CA PHE A 135 -0.84 -5.00 1.54
C PHE A 135 -2.20 -4.73 2.16
N ILE A 136 -3.24 -5.42 1.69
CA ILE A 136 -4.61 -5.26 2.22
C ILE A 136 -4.67 -5.63 3.70
N LEU A 137 -3.94 -6.66 4.15
CA LEU A 137 -3.88 -7.03 5.57
C LEU A 137 -3.26 -5.91 6.42
N PHE A 138 -2.11 -5.37 6.01
CA PHE A 138 -1.48 -4.24 6.72
C PHE A 138 -2.38 -3.00 6.68
N TYR A 139 -2.96 -2.69 5.53
CA TYR A 139 -3.88 -1.57 5.35
C TYR A 139 -5.10 -1.67 6.27
N LEU A 140 -5.74 -2.83 6.34
CA LEU A 140 -6.89 -3.05 7.24
C LEU A 140 -6.47 -2.94 8.71
N GLY A 141 -5.30 -3.45 9.09
CA GLY A 141 -4.77 -3.29 10.44
C GLY A 141 -4.57 -1.82 10.82
N ILE A 142 -3.96 -1.03 9.93
CA ILE A 142 -3.77 0.42 10.11
C ILE A 142 -5.11 1.15 10.18
N LEU A 143 -6.07 0.78 9.32
CA LEU A 143 -7.40 1.39 9.29
C LEU A 143 -8.16 1.11 10.58
N ILE A 144 -8.18 -0.13 11.07
CA ILE A 144 -8.83 -0.50 12.33
C ILE A 144 -8.18 0.24 13.50
N TYR A 145 -6.84 0.24 13.57
CA TYR A 145 -6.12 0.99 14.61
C TYR A 145 -6.44 2.49 14.54
N GLY A 146 -6.39 3.08 13.34
CA GLY A 146 -6.69 4.48 13.09
C GLY A 146 -8.10 4.88 13.49
N SER A 147 -9.10 4.06 13.15
CA SER A 147 -10.51 4.34 13.42
C SER A 147 -10.91 4.15 14.88
N PHE A 148 -10.39 3.12 15.57
CA PHE A 148 -10.90 2.69 16.87
C PHE A 148 -9.95 2.90 18.07
N ALA A 149 -8.65 3.14 17.88
CA ALA A 149 -7.78 3.40 19.03
C ALA A 149 -7.82 4.88 19.43
N ALA A 150 -8.09 5.16 20.71
CA ALA A 150 -8.32 6.50 21.25
C ALA A 150 -7.16 7.49 20.98
N ASP A 151 -5.92 6.99 20.99
CA ASP A 151 -4.69 7.75 20.75
C ASP A 151 -4.01 7.41 19.42
N ALA A 152 -4.74 6.78 18.48
CA ALA A 152 -4.20 6.56 17.15
C ALA A 152 -3.95 7.90 16.44
N PHE A 153 -2.72 8.05 15.94
CA PHE A 153 -2.27 9.18 15.13
C PHE A 153 -2.70 10.56 15.68
N PRO A 154 -2.18 10.99 16.86
CA PRO A 154 -2.57 12.27 17.48
C PRO A 154 -2.30 13.48 16.59
N TRP A 155 -1.33 13.37 15.67
CA TRP A 155 -1.03 14.41 14.69
C TRP A 155 -2.12 14.57 13.61
N VAL A 156 -2.91 13.53 13.33
CA VAL A 156 -4.01 13.52 12.36
C VAL A 156 -5.32 13.97 13.01
N TYR A 157 -5.59 13.51 14.23
CA TYR A 157 -6.85 13.74 14.95
C TYR A 157 -6.64 14.74 16.10
N ARG A 158 -6.30 15.99 15.77
CA ARG A 158 -6.06 17.06 16.77
C ARG A 158 -7.35 17.62 17.37
N MET A 159 -8.43 17.63 16.60
CA MET A 159 -9.77 17.96 17.10
C MET A 159 -10.40 16.70 17.69
N LYS A 160 -10.66 16.72 19.00
CA LYS A 160 -11.48 15.73 19.70
C LYS A 160 -12.79 16.42 20.07
N THR A 161 -13.90 15.96 19.51
CA THR A 161 -15.24 16.45 19.85
C THR A 161 -15.90 15.43 20.78
N ASP A 162 -16.57 15.88 21.84
CA ASP A 162 -17.21 14.96 22.79
C ASP A 162 -18.57 14.42 22.30
N SER A 163 -19.05 14.89 21.14
CA SER A 163 -20.33 14.52 20.54
C SER A 163 -20.22 14.15 19.07
N TYR A 164 -21.23 13.40 18.58
CA TYR A 164 -21.36 13.05 17.17
C TYR A 164 -21.47 14.31 16.29
N ASN A 165 -20.78 14.32 15.15
CA ASN A 165 -20.93 15.37 14.16
C ASN A 165 -21.73 14.88 12.94
N PHE A 166 -23.01 15.24 12.88
CA PHE A 166 -23.85 15.01 11.69
C PHE A 166 -24.01 16.26 10.83
N THR A 167 -23.41 17.39 11.22
CA THR A 167 -23.44 18.62 10.42
C THR A 167 -22.34 18.57 9.37
N PRO A 168 -22.70 18.53 8.07
CA PRO A 168 -21.71 18.45 7.00
C PRO A 168 -20.87 19.73 6.98
N PHE A 169 -19.58 19.53 6.77
CA PHE A 169 -18.49 20.49 6.72
C PHE A 169 -18.24 21.26 8.02
N TRP A 170 -18.78 20.82 9.17
CA TRP A 170 -18.60 21.52 10.44
C TRP A 170 -17.16 21.45 10.96
N SER A 171 -16.54 20.27 10.90
CA SER A 171 -15.17 20.05 11.38
C SER A 171 -14.18 20.88 10.56
N ILE A 172 -14.33 20.91 9.24
CA ILE A 172 -13.46 21.71 8.37
C ILE A 172 -13.73 23.21 8.51
N ALA A 173 -14.98 23.63 8.71
CA ALA A 173 -15.31 25.04 8.92
C ALA A 173 -14.69 25.58 10.21
N THR A 174 -14.77 24.82 11.31
CA THR A 174 -14.12 25.16 12.59
C THR A 174 -12.61 25.30 12.40
N LEU A 175 -11.99 24.38 11.68
CA LEU A 175 -10.55 24.42 11.43
C LEU A 175 -10.12 25.62 10.55
N ILE A 176 -10.97 26.04 9.61
CA ILE A 176 -10.77 27.25 8.81
C ILE A 176 -10.92 28.50 9.68
N GLU A 177 -11.93 28.54 10.57
CA GLU A 177 -12.13 29.65 11.50
C GLU A 177 -10.95 29.78 12.47
N ASP A 178 -10.48 28.68 13.05
CA ASP A 178 -9.31 28.65 13.93
C ASP A 178 -8.04 29.12 13.21
N TYR A 179 -7.90 28.80 11.93
CA TYR A 179 -6.82 29.31 11.09
C TYR A 179 -6.94 30.83 10.86
N ILE A 180 -8.13 31.33 10.53
CA ILE A 180 -8.39 32.77 10.35
C ILE A 180 -8.08 33.53 11.64
N ASN A 181 -8.45 32.96 12.79
CA ASN A 181 -8.19 33.50 14.11
C ASN A 181 -6.75 33.27 14.61
N ARG A 182 -5.86 32.71 13.76
CA ARG A 182 -4.44 32.43 14.04
C ARG A 182 -4.19 31.49 15.23
N MET A 183 -5.17 30.66 15.57
CA MET A 183 -5.04 29.65 16.62
C MET A 183 -4.33 28.39 16.10
N VAL A 184 -4.48 28.09 14.81
CA VAL A 184 -4.01 26.87 14.17
C VAL A 184 -3.24 27.19 12.88
N PRO A 185 -2.13 26.49 12.57
CA PRO A 185 -1.40 26.67 11.31
C PRO A 185 -2.14 26.03 10.12
N PHE A 186 -1.90 26.54 8.91
CA PHE A 186 -2.47 25.98 7.67
C PHE A 186 -2.14 24.49 7.46
N SER A 187 -1.01 24.01 8.00
CA SER A 187 -0.61 22.61 7.95
C SER A 187 -1.67 21.67 8.51
N ASP A 188 -2.42 22.10 9.51
CA ASP A 188 -3.40 21.25 10.18
C ASP A 188 -4.64 21.05 9.31
N ILE A 189 -5.05 22.09 8.56
CA ILE A 189 -6.09 21.98 7.51
C ILE A 189 -5.67 20.96 6.46
N THR A 190 -4.44 21.09 5.95
CA THR A 190 -3.94 20.15 4.93
C THR A 190 -3.82 18.73 5.47
N THR A 191 -3.38 18.56 6.72
CA THR A 191 -3.24 17.24 7.35
C THR A 191 -4.62 16.60 7.56
N TYR A 192 -5.60 17.36 8.04
CA TYR A 192 -6.97 16.90 8.24
C TYR A 192 -7.58 16.39 6.93
N LEU A 193 -7.51 17.18 5.84
CA LEU A 193 -8.09 16.81 4.55
C LEU A 193 -7.33 15.67 3.88
N LEU A 194 -6.00 15.78 3.78
CA LEU A 194 -5.20 14.80 3.05
C LEU A 194 -5.21 13.44 3.74
N SER A 195 -5.11 13.38 5.07
CA SER A 195 -5.13 12.10 5.78
C SER A 195 -6.41 11.30 5.50
N ARG A 196 -7.57 11.95 5.56
CA ARG A 196 -8.88 11.34 5.28
C ARG A 196 -8.98 10.88 3.83
N ILE A 197 -8.62 11.72 2.87
CA ILE A 197 -8.67 11.38 1.44
C ILE A 197 -7.68 10.24 1.12
N LEU A 198 -6.41 10.37 1.53
CA LEU A 198 -5.34 9.42 1.22
C LEU A 198 -5.61 8.03 1.81
N THR A 199 -6.26 7.96 2.97
CA THR A 199 -6.61 6.68 3.62
C THR A 199 -7.50 5.84 2.72
N TYR A 200 -8.42 6.43 1.95
CA TYR A 200 -9.38 5.68 1.12
C TYR A 200 -8.94 5.48 -0.33
N ILE A 201 -7.79 6.01 -0.76
CA ILE A 201 -7.24 5.76 -2.11
C ILE A 201 -6.99 4.27 -2.37
N PRO A 202 -6.31 3.51 -1.48
CA PRO A 202 -6.08 2.09 -1.72
C PRO A 202 -7.40 1.31 -1.82
N TYR A 203 -8.36 1.63 -0.97
CA TYR A 203 -9.70 1.05 -1.03
C TYR A 203 -10.36 1.28 -2.40
N GLY A 204 -10.37 2.53 -2.88
CA GLY A 204 -10.88 2.88 -4.20
C GLY A 204 -10.23 2.09 -5.33
N PHE A 205 -8.89 1.98 -5.31
CA PHE A 205 -8.15 1.20 -6.30
C PHE A 205 -8.58 -0.29 -6.31
N TYR A 206 -8.60 -0.94 -5.14
CA TYR A 206 -8.89 -2.37 -5.05
C TYR A 206 -10.36 -2.71 -5.32
N VAL A 207 -11.31 -1.88 -4.90
CA VAL A 207 -12.75 -2.10 -5.18
C VAL A 207 -13.01 -2.08 -6.68
N ILE A 208 -12.44 -1.12 -7.40
CA ILE A 208 -12.60 -1.04 -8.86
C ILE A 208 -11.90 -2.21 -9.56
N LEU A 209 -10.73 -2.63 -9.08
CA LEU A 209 -10.05 -3.81 -9.58
C LEU A 209 -10.92 -5.08 -9.42
N LEU A 210 -11.52 -5.29 -8.25
CA LEU A 210 -12.38 -6.45 -7.97
C LEU A 210 -13.69 -6.42 -8.79
N LEU A 211 -14.27 -5.23 -8.96
CA LEU A 211 -15.53 -5.01 -9.67
C LEU A 211 -15.34 -4.62 -11.15
N ARG A 212 -14.16 -4.88 -11.72
CA ARG A 212 -13.81 -4.50 -13.11
C ARG A 212 -14.74 -5.07 -14.18
N ASN A 213 -15.49 -6.12 -13.87
CA ASN A 213 -16.47 -6.75 -14.77
C ASN A 213 -17.93 -6.38 -14.44
N LYS A 214 -18.17 -5.46 -13.49
CA LYS A 214 -19.51 -5.00 -13.09
C LYS A 214 -19.81 -3.61 -13.66
N SER A 215 -21.08 -3.21 -13.64
CA SER A 215 -21.53 -1.91 -14.15
C SER A 215 -20.94 -0.74 -13.36
N LYS A 216 -20.85 0.43 -14.00
CA LYS A 216 -20.29 1.66 -13.40
C LYS A 216 -21.05 2.08 -12.14
N LEU A 217 -22.38 1.86 -12.12
CA LEU A 217 -23.22 2.16 -10.96
C LEU A 217 -22.87 1.27 -9.77
N ILE A 218 -22.70 -0.04 -9.96
CA ILE A 218 -22.29 -0.96 -8.88
C ILE A 218 -20.93 -0.55 -8.32
N ARG A 219 -19.99 -0.17 -9.19
CA ARG A 219 -18.66 0.31 -8.77
C ARG A 219 -18.77 1.57 -7.91
N PHE A 220 -19.55 2.54 -8.35
CA PHE A 220 -19.75 3.79 -7.61
C PHE A 220 -20.40 3.57 -6.25
N ILE A 221 -21.49 2.80 -6.19
CA ILE A 221 -22.15 2.46 -4.91
C ILE A 221 -21.18 1.69 -3.99
N SER A 222 -20.34 0.82 -4.56
CA SER A 222 -19.39 0.06 -3.75
C SER A 222 -18.33 0.94 -3.08
N LEU A 223 -18.02 2.13 -3.60
CA LEU A 223 -17.11 3.08 -2.94
C LEU A 223 -17.69 3.65 -1.63
N LEU A 224 -19.02 3.64 -1.47
CA LEU A 224 -19.69 4.11 -0.26
C LEU A 224 -19.71 3.05 0.86
N LEU A 225 -19.49 1.78 0.52
CA LEU A 225 -19.77 0.67 1.43
C LEU A 225 -18.83 0.65 2.66
N LEU A 226 -17.52 0.71 2.43
CA LEU A 226 -16.55 0.68 3.53
C LEU A 226 -16.60 1.94 4.41
N PRO A 227 -16.61 3.17 3.87
CA PRO A 227 -16.68 4.37 4.71
C PRO A 227 -17.96 4.40 5.56
N SER A 228 -19.10 4.07 4.96
CA SER A 228 -20.38 4.01 5.69
C SER A 228 -20.37 2.93 6.78
N ALA A 229 -19.74 1.79 6.52
CA ALA A 229 -19.61 0.74 7.53
C ALA A 229 -18.72 1.17 8.71
N ILE A 230 -17.59 1.83 8.44
CA ILE A 230 -16.68 2.34 9.49
C ILE A 230 -17.40 3.37 10.37
N GLU A 231 -18.06 4.36 9.78
CA GLU A 231 -18.83 5.36 10.53
C GLU A 231 -19.96 4.74 11.33
N LEU A 232 -20.67 3.75 10.76
CA LEU A 232 -21.72 3.04 11.48
C LEU A 232 -21.15 2.30 12.71
N PHE A 233 -19.97 1.68 12.61
CA PHE A 233 -19.33 1.06 13.76
C PHE A 233 -18.83 2.08 14.78
N GLN A 234 -18.27 3.21 14.33
CA GLN A 234 -17.83 4.28 15.22
C GLN A 234 -19.01 4.90 15.98
N TYR A 235 -20.18 5.05 15.34
CA TYR A 235 -21.40 5.49 16.00
C TYR A 235 -21.75 4.65 17.24
N PHE A 236 -21.57 3.32 17.16
CA PHE A 236 -21.86 2.42 18.28
C PHE A 236 -20.71 2.28 19.30
N ILE A 237 -19.45 2.34 18.85
CA ILE A 237 -18.29 2.03 19.70
C ILE A 237 -17.65 3.29 20.29
N ILE A 238 -17.42 4.33 19.47
CA ILE A 238 -16.73 5.58 19.85
C ILE A 238 -17.49 6.78 19.28
N PRO A 239 -18.60 7.17 19.92
CA PRO A 239 -19.45 8.31 19.51
C PRO A 239 -18.71 9.59 19.12
N ALA A 240 -17.67 9.92 19.89
CA ALA A 240 -16.83 11.11 19.73
C ALA A 240 -16.05 11.19 18.41
N ARG A 241 -15.99 10.11 17.63
CA ARG A 241 -15.24 10.03 16.37
C ARG A 241 -16.11 9.96 15.12
N CYS A 242 -17.42 9.82 15.27
CA CYS A 242 -18.32 9.71 14.12
C CYS A 242 -18.52 11.11 13.50
N ASP A 243 -18.13 11.25 12.24
CA ASP A 243 -18.15 12.51 11.50
C ASP A 243 -18.68 12.26 10.07
N ILE A 244 -19.77 12.92 9.70
CA ILE A 244 -20.35 12.79 8.35
C ILE A 244 -19.37 13.24 7.25
N ASP A 245 -18.44 14.15 7.60
CA ASP A 245 -17.40 14.64 6.71
C ASP A 245 -16.45 13.54 6.27
N ASP A 246 -16.20 12.55 7.12
CA ASP A 246 -15.30 11.43 6.84
C ASP A 246 -15.84 10.59 5.68
N ILE A 247 -17.16 10.42 5.56
CA ILE A 247 -17.79 9.77 4.41
C ILE A 247 -17.54 10.56 3.12
N VAL A 248 -17.70 11.89 3.16
CA VAL A 248 -17.50 12.75 1.99
C VAL A 248 -16.05 12.67 1.50
N TYR A 249 -15.08 12.82 2.40
CA TYR A 249 -13.66 12.73 2.05
C TYR A 249 -13.26 11.32 1.63
N ALA A 250 -13.88 10.29 2.20
CA ALA A 250 -13.67 8.91 1.80
C ALA A 250 -14.16 8.63 0.37
N ILE A 251 -15.29 9.20 -0.05
CA ILE A 251 -15.77 9.12 -1.44
C ILE A 251 -14.76 9.78 -2.38
N ILE A 252 -14.26 10.96 -2.03
CA ILE A 252 -13.24 11.67 -2.83
C ILE A 252 -11.99 10.80 -2.97
N GLY A 253 -11.49 10.25 -1.86
CA GLY A 253 -10.36 9.32 -1.85
C GLY A 253 -10.62 8.07 -2.70
N GLY A 254 -11.81 7.48 -2.58
CA GLY A 254 -12.24 6.33 -3.36
C GLY A 254 -12.29 6.61 -4.87
N VAL A 255 -12.77 7.78 -5.28
CA VAL A 255 -12.77 8.22 -6.68
C VAL A 255 -11.35 8.45 -7.20
N ILE A 256 -10.47 9.06 -6.40
CA ILE A 256 -9.04 9.21 -6.75
C ILE A 256 -8.39 7.83 -6.94
N GLY A 257 -8.66 6.87 -6.05
CA GLY A 257 -8.21 5.49 -6.20
C GLY A 257 -8.75 4.79 -7.46
N ALA A 258 -10.02 5.04 -7.81
CA ALA A 258 -10.62 4.55 -9.04
C ALA A 258 -9.92 5.11 -10.29
N LEU A 259 -9.65 6.42 -10.30
CA LEU A 259 -8.89 7.07 -11.36
C LEU A 259 -7.46 6.51 -11.45
N TRP A 260 -6.81 6.24 -10.32
CA TRP A 260 -5.50 5.62 -10.28
C TRP A 260 -5.49 4.24 -10.94
N PHE A 261 -6.51 3.42 -10.71
CA PHE A 261 -6.65 2.13 -11.39
C PHE A 261 -6.79 2.30 -12.90
N HIS A 262 -7.64 3.22 -13.35
CA HIS A 262 -7.81 3.50 -14.77
C HIS A 262 -6.52 3.99 -15.43
N LEU A 263 -5.80 4.90 -14.77
CA LEU A 263 -4.49 5.37 -15.21
C LEU A 263 -3.49 4.22 -15.31
N THR A 264 -3.43 3.36 -14.30
CA THR A 264 -2.58 2.16 -14.29
C THR A 264 -2.89 1.27 -15.48
N ASN A 265 -4.18 1.02 -15.78
CA ASN A 265 -4.57 0.20 -16.92
C ASN A 265 -4.20 0.85 -18.28
N VAL A 266 -4.36 2.17 -18.41
CA VAL A 266 -3.99 2.91 -19.63
C VAL A 266 -2.49 2.84 -19.87
N ILE A 267 -1.67 3.11 -18.85
CA ILE A 267 -0.21 3.03 -18.94
C ILE A 267 0.22 1.60 -19.28
N TYR A 268 -0.34 0.62 -18.58
CA TYR A 268 0.00 -0.78 -18.78
C TYR A 268 -0.35 -1.23 -20.21
N ARG A 269 -1.50 -0.82 -20.74
CA ARG A 269 -1.90 -1.09 -22.13
C ARG A 269 -1.03 -0.37 -23.16
N ALA A 270 -0.63 0.87 -22.89
CA ALA A 270 0.22 1.64 -23.78
C ALA A 270 1.62 1.02 -23.93
N ILE A 271 2.16 0.46 -22.83
CA ILE A 271 3.50 -0.12 -22.82
C ILE A 271 3.47 -1.60 -23.24
N SER A 272 2.61 -2.42 -22.63
CA SER A 272 2.63 -3.87 -22.86
C SER A 272 1.70 -4.35 -23.98
N GLY A 273 0.82 -3.48 -24.50
CA GLY A 273 -0.19 -3.84 -25.50
C GLY A 273 -1.37 -4.66 -24.95
N ARG A 274 -1.38 -5.00 -23.67
CA ARG A 274 -2.40 -5.82 -22.98
C ARG A 274 -3.03 -5.05 -21.81
N ASP A 275 -4.26 -5.39 -21.45
CA ASP A 275 -4.88 -4.84 -20.24
C ASP A 275 -4.21 -5.37 -18.96
N PHE A 276 -4.20 -4.55 -17.92
CA PHE A 276 -3.64 -4.90 -16.63
C PHE A 276 -4.38 -6.11 -16.03
N LEU A 277 -3.61 -7.16 -15.72
CA LEU A 277 -4.14 -8.46 -15.26
C LEU A 277 -5.18 -9.05 -16.24
N ALA A 278 -4.98 -8.91 -17.55
CA ALA A 278 -5.66 -9.72 -18.55
C ALA A 278 -5.17 -11.19 -18.48
N LYS A 279 -6.08 -12.16 -18.63
CA LYS A 279 -5.67 -13.57 -18.73
C LYS A 279 -5.13 -13.83 -20.13
N GLU A 280 -4.16 -14.73 -20.25
CA GLU A 280 -3.61 -15.11 -21.56
C GLU A 280 -4.68 -15.69 -22.52
N SER A 281 -5.81 -16.19 -22.02
CA SER A 281 -6.93 -16.61 -22.86
C SER A 281 -7.65 -15.45 -23.58
N ASP A 282 -7.46 -14.21 -23.14
CA ASP A 282 -8.14 -13.02 -23.68
C ASP A 282 -7.39 -12.41 -24.89
N PHE A 283 -6.29 -13.02 -25.35
CA PHE A 283 -5.54 -12.61 -26.55
C PHE A 283 -6.33 -12.70 -27.87
N ARG A 284 -7.55 -13.25 -27.85
CA ARG A 284 -8.47 -13.12 -29.00
C ARG A 284 -9.00 -11.69 -29.03
N ILE A 285 -8.28 -10.84 -29.77
CA ILE A 285 -8.68 -9.56 -30.38
C ILE A 285 -10.16 -9.29 -30.16
N ASN A 286 -10.50 -8.71 -29.00
CA ASN A 286 -11.81 -8.14 -28.82
C ASN A 286 -11.68 -6.67 -29.15
N SER A 287 -11.94 -6.34 -30.41
CA SER A 287 -12.05 -4.98 -30.95
C SER A 287 -13.28 -4.22 -30.40
N ARG A 288 -13.89 -4.70 -29.32
CA ARG A 288 -14.92 -3.98 -28.60
C ARG A 288 -14.25 -3.14 -27.52
N THR A 289 -14.19 -1.84 -27.79
CA THR A 289 -14.03 -0.78 -26.80
C THR A 289 -14.77 -1.15 -25.52
N LEU A 290 -14.05 -1.26 -24.41
CA LEU A 290 -14.54 -1.43 -23.02
C LEU A 290 -15.38 -0.23 -22.51
N TYR A 291 -16.03 0.49 -23.42
CA TYR A 291 -16.89 1.62 -23.16
C TYR A 291 -18.27 1.37 -23.79
N TYR A 292 -19.00 0.40 -23.25
CA TYR A 292 -20.47 0.45 -23.18
C TYR A 292 -20.89 -0.14 -21.84
#